data_AF-A0A0L0ELX5-F1
#
_entry.id   AF-A0A0L0ELX5-F1
#
_cell.length_a   1.000
_cell.length_b   1.000
_cell.length_c   1.000
_cell.angle_alpha   90.00
_cell.angle_beta   90.00
_cell.angle_gamma   90.00
#
_symmetry.space_group_name_H-M   'P 1'
#
loop_
_entity.id
_entity.type
_entity.pdbx_description
1 polymer ?
#
loop_
_entity_poly.entity_id
_entity_poly.type
_entity_poly.pdbx_seq_one_letter_code
_entity_poly.pdbx_strand_id
1 'polypeptide(L)'
;ELSVGWSRITVNRGMFPTDGSRQSATFRITTPNSDLNFFKLNYDSRFYWPISNDHRWVFSARTGLAYGNGYGDVNGFEQTLPFQEFYRITEMELRGFDRNTILPRALQRVPSSIGGTPLPDGTIPGSIGGDPQFDNLIQGGRIGGNAKALAGIEMIVPTPFLEEENTSSVRTSFFIDAANVWDTEFDADRYTNLSPDVYKTLSDYSDPSRFRVSTGLSVQWISPMGPMLISFAYPLKKEEDDETDFISFNISNTF
;
A
#
# COMPACT_ATOMS: atom_id res chain seq x y z
N GLU A 1 17.94 -4.17 17.51
CA GLU A 1 17.83 -3.72 16.10
C GLU A 1 18.86 -2.65 15.80
N LEU A 2 19.32 -2.60 14.55
CA LEU A 2 20.21 -1.57 13.99
C LEU A 2 19.45 -0.83 12.88
N SER A 3 19.58 0.50 12.84
CA SER A 3 18.95 1.34 11.83
C SER A 3 19.98 2.29 11.22
N VAL A 4 20.00 2.35 9.88
CA VAL A 4 20.85 3.26 9.10
C VAL A 4 19.94 4.08 8.18
N GLY A 5 20.09 5.40 8.23
CA GLY A 5 19.33 6.34 7.42
C GLY A 5 20.23 7.23 6.58
N TRP A 6 19.83 7.49 5.35
CA TRP A 6 20.39 8.51 4.47
C TRP A 6 19.29 9.47 4.07
N SER A 7 19.58 10.77 4.06
CA SER A 7 18.67 11.79 3.59
C SER A 7 19.42 12.83 2.77
N ARG A 8 18.80 13.27 1.67
CA ARG A 8 19.27 14.35 0.83
C ARG A 8 18.12 15.29 0.50
N ILE A 9 18.29 16.56 0.84
CA ILE A 9 17.29 17.61 0.62
C ILE A 9 17.96 18.75 -0.12
N THR A 10 17.49 19.03 -1.33
CA THR A 10 17.98 20.12 -2.20
C THR A 10 16.88 21.05 -2.67
N VAL A 11 15.69 20.96 -2.06
CA VAL A 11 14.55 21.78 -2.46
C VAL A 11 14.80 23.26 -2.19
N ASN A 12 14.33 24.11 -3.11
CA ASN A 12 14.49 25.56 -3.00
C ASN A 12 13.66 26.21 -1.89
N ARG A 13 12.58 25.56 -1.43
CA ARG A 13 11.66 26.05 -0.40
C ARG A 13 11.19 24.90 0.50
N GLY A 14 10.95 25.19 1.78
CA GLY A 14 10.42 24.21 2.73
C GLY A 14 8.95 23.88 2.48
N MET A 15 8.12 24.91 2.33
CA MET A 15 6.72 24.81 1.94
C MET A 15 6.58 25.05 0.44
N PHE A 16 5.70 24.29 -0.19
CA PHE A 16 5.45 24.35 -1.63
C PHE A 16 6.75 24.40 -2.47
N PRO A 17 7.62 23.37 -2.42
CA PRO A 17 8.82 23.30 -3.28
C PRO A 17 8.46 23.43 -4.76
N THR A 18 9.29 24.13 -5.52
CA THR A 18 9.13 24.28 -6.98
C THR A 18 10.34 23.80 -7.78
N ASP A 19 11.47 23.57 -7.11
CA ASP A 19 12.70 23.06 -7.71
C ASP A 19 13.49 22.24 -6.69
N GLY A 20 14.29 21.29 -7.17
CA GLY A 20 15.13 20.41 -6.37
C GLY A 20 14.46 19.08 -5.98
N SER A 21 15.00 18.41 -4.96
CA SER A 21 14.53 17.06 -4.58
C SER A 21 14.61 16.79 -3.08
N ARG A 22 13.80 15.84 -2.64
CA ARG A 22 13.89 15.19 -1.32
C ARG A 22 14.04 13.70 -1.55
N GLN A 23 15.04 13.10 -0.94
CA GLN A 23 15.31 11.68 -1.04
C GLN A 23 15.66 11.17 0.36
N SER A 24 15.15 10.00 0.70
CA SER A 24 15.47 9.30 1.95
C SER A 24 15.56 7.82 1.70
N ALA A 25 16.55 7.17 2.30
CA ALA A 25 16.67 5.73 2.36
C ALA A 25 16.86 5.31 3.81
N THR A 26 16.10 4.32 4.27
CA THR A 26 16.21 3.79 5.63
C THR A 26 16.31 2.28 5.55
N PHE A 27 17.37 1.74 6.12
CA PHE A 27 17.59 0.31 6.29
C PHE A 27 17.55 -0.04 7.77
N ARG A 28 16.72 -1.01 8.14
CA ARG A 28 16.61 -1.56 9.50
C ARG A 28 16.88 -3.05 9.45
N ILE A 29 17.60 -3.57 10.43
CA ILE A 29 17.89 -4.99 10.57
C ILE A 29 17.90 -5.37 12.05
N THR A 30 17.36 -6.54 12.37
CA THR A 30 17.45 -7.10 13.72
C THR A 30 18.90 -7.48 14.06
N THR A 31 19.25 -7.47 15.34
CA THR A 31 20.62 -7.76 15.80
C THR A 31 20.75 -9.22 16.22
N PRO A 32 21.95 -9.82 16.21
CA PRO A 32 22.16 -11.14 16.81
C PRO A 32 21.60 -11.17 18.24
N ASN A 33 20.93 -12.27 18.63
CA ASN A 33 20.18 -12.44 19.89
C ASN A 33 18.79 -11.75 19.94
N SER A 34 18.19 -11.43 18.79
CA SER A 34 16.77 -11.02 18.70
C SER A 34 15.88 -12.26 18.55
N ASP A 35 14.66 -12.23 19.09
CA ASP A 35 13.68 -13.32 18.92
C ASP A 35 13.18 -13.43 17.47
N LEU A 36 13.20 -12.31 16.74
CA LEU A 36 12.81 -12.20 15.34
C LEU A 36 14.02 -11.76 14.52
N ASN A 37 14.22 -12.40 13.36
CA ASN A 37 15.29 -12.07 12.43
C ASN A 37 14.71 -11.55 11.12
N PHE A 38 14.72 -10.24 10.91
CA PHE A 38 14.23 -9.60 9.69
C PHE A 38 14.96 -8.30 9.37
N PHE A 39 14.88 -7.88 8.11
CA PHE A 39 15.32 -6.57 7.67
C PHE A 39 14.20 -5.83 6.94
N LYS A 40 14.31 -4.51 6.89
CA LYS A 40 13.41 -3.60 6.19
C LYS A 40 14.18 -2.49 5.51
N LEU A 41 13.94 -2.31 4.23
CA LEU A 41 14.44 -1.23 3.40
C LEU A 41 13.26 -0.34 2.97
N ASN A 42 13.42 0.97 3.12
CA ASN A 42 12.49 1.98 2.63
C ASN A 42 13.27 3.01 1.84
N TYR A 43 12.78 3.38 0.68
CA TYR A 43 13.34 4.42 -0.16
C TYR A 43 12.21 5.32 -0.66
N ASP A 44 12.28 6.60 -0.33
CA ASP A 44 11.32 7.60 -0.77
C ASP A 44 12.05 8.71 -1.52
N SER A 45 11.49 9.13 -2.63
CA SER A 45 12.04 10.22 -3.44
C SER A 45 10.95 11.09 -4.02
N ARG A 46 11.22 12.39 -4.07
CA ARG A 46 10.38 13.38 -4.72
C ARG A 46 11.23 14.44 -5.38
N PHE A 47 10.97 14.69 -6.65
CA PHE A 47 11.66 15.66 -7.47
C PHE A 47 10.68 16.72 -7.96
N TYR A 48 11.17 17.94 -8.11
CA TYR A 48 10.43 19.09 -8.63
C TYR A 48 11.27 19.74 -9.71
N TRP A 49 10.65 20.02 -10.85
CA TRP A 49 11.27 20.73 -11.97
C TRP A 49 10.35 21.86 -12.42
N PRO A 50 10.77 23.13 -12.29
CA PRO A 50 10.01 24.25 -12.80
C PRO A 50 10.08 24.22 -14.34
N ILE A 51 8.91 24.25 -14.99
CA ILE A 51 8.81 24.33 -16.45
C ILE A 51 8.83 25.79 -16.90
N SER A 52 8.30 26.69 -16.07
CA SER A 52 8.24 28.12 -16.34
C SER A 52 9.28 28.90 -15.52
N ASN A 53 9.79 30.00 -16.08
CA ASN A 53 10.76 30.88 -15.41
C ASN A 53 10.22 31.53 -14.12
N ASP A 54 8.90 31.66 -14.03
CA ASP A 54 8.20 32.17 -12.84
C ASP A 54 7.87 31.07 -11.81
N HIS A 55 8.26 29.81 -12.08
CA HIS A 55 8.02 28.63 -11.25
C HIS A 55 6.53 28.36 -10.93
N ARG A 56 5.58 28.90 -11.72
CA ARG A 56 4.14 28.63 -11.55
C ARG A 56 3.70 27.30 -12.16
N TRP A 57 4.44 26.81 -13.16
CA TRP A 57 4.27 25.47 -13.73
C TRP A 57 5.41 24.59 -13.26
N VAL A 58 5.10 23.53 -12.52
CA VAL A 58 6.11 22.64 -11.95
C VAL A 58 5.71 21.20 -12.18
N PHE A 59 6.58 20.46 -12.85
CA PHE A 59 6.48 19.00 -12.91
C PHE A 59 7.06 18.41 -11.63
N SER A 60 6.35 17.48 -11.01
CA SER A 60 6.82 16.74 -9.85
C SER A 60 6.70 15.24 -10.13
N ALA A 61 7.73 14.49 -9.74
CA ALA A 61 7.67 13.03 -9.74
C ALA A 61 7.97 12.53 -8.32
N ARG A 62 7.21 11.54 -7.86
CA ARG A 62 7.44 10.83 -6.59
C ARG A 62 7.57 9.34 -6.84
N THR A 63 8.43 8.71 -6.05
CA THR A 63 8.62 7.27 -6.05
C THR A 63 8.88 6.82 -4.63
N GLY A 64 8.30 5.70 -4.24
CA GLY A 64 8.53 5.07 -2.96
C GLY A 64 8.63 3.56 -3.16
N LEU A 65 9.70 2.97 -2.63
CA LEU A 65 9.98 1.56 -2.73
C LEU A 65 10.22 1.05 -1.31
N ALA A 66 9.56 -0.03 -0.94
CA ALA A 66 9.81 -0.68 0.32
C ALA A 66 9.90 -2.18 0.12
N TYR A 67 10.84 -2.80 0.81
CA TYR A 67 11.00 -4.24 0.83
C TYR A 67 11.46 -4.67 2.22
N GLY A 68 11.07 -5.82 2.67
CA GLY A 68 11.53 -6.39 3.92
C GLY A 68 11.32 -7.88 3.87
N ASN A 69 12.22 -8.63 4.47
CA ASN A 69 12.03 -10.05 4.64
C ASN A 69 12.67 -10.53 5.93
N GLY A 70 12.27 -11.73 6.35
CA GLY A 70 13.00 -12.44 7.37
C GLY A 70 14.34 -12.95 6.83
N TYR A 71 15.24 -13.33 7.74
CA TYR A 71 16.50 -13.95 7.36
C TYR A 71 16.93 -15.01 8.38
N GLY A 72 17.61 -16.04 7.89
CA GLY A 72 18.11 -17.14 8.70
C GLY A 72 17.00 -18.08 9.18
N ASP A 73 17.43 -19.13 9.88
CA ASP A 73 16.57 -20.21 10.34
C ASP A 73 16.57 -20.26 11.87
N VAL A 74 15.39 -20.39 12.46
CA VAL A 74 15.23 -20.61 13.90
C VAL A 74 14.46 -21.90 14.10
N ASN A 75 15.07 -22.87 14.79
CA ASN A 75 14.47 -24.19 15.04
C ASN A 75 14.05 -24.96 13.77
N GLY A 76 14.77 -24.75 12.65
CA GLY A 76 14.47 -25.38 11.36
C GLY A 76 13.34 -24.72 10.56
N PHE A 77 12.86 -23.55 11.00
CA PHE A 77 11.89 -22.73 10.27
C PHE A 77 12.55 -21.46 9.76
N GLU A 78 12.48 -21.28 8.44
CA GLU A 78 12.87 -20.03 7.78
C GLU A 78 12.07 -18.87 8.35
N GLN A 79 12.77 -17.80 8.69
CA GLN A 79 12.13 -16.60 9.20
C GLN A 79 11.56 -15.78 8.05
N THR A 80 10.30 -15.37 8.18
CA THR A 80 9.65 -14.41 7.28
C THR A 80 9.39 -13.10 8.00
N LEU A 81 9.07 -12.05 7.25
CA LEU A 81 8.73 -10.76 7.86
C LEU A 81 7.45 -10.91 8.72
N PRO A 82 7.47 -10.54 10.01
CA PRO A 82 6.28 -10.59 10.85
C PRO A 82 5.15 -9.72 10.26
N PHE A 83 3.91 -10.21 10.29
CA PHE A 83 2.79 -9.51 9.66
C PHE A 83 2.53 -8.11 10.24
N GLN A 84 2.90 -7.86 11.51
CA GLN A 84 2.80 -6.54 12.13
C GLN A 84 3.75 -5.51 11.48
N GLU A 85 4.80 -6.00 10.83
CA GLU A 85 5.80 -5.20 10.11
C GLU A 85 5.49 -5.07 8.61
N PHE A 86 4.38 -5.63 8.11
CA PHE A 86 4.01 -5.50 6.71
C PHE A 86 3.78 -4.04 6.30
N TYR A 87 4.20 -3.74 5.07
CA TYR A 87 3.94 -2.45 4.46
C TYR A 87 2.48 -2.31 4.09
N ARG A 88 2.01 -1.08 4.19
CA ARG A 88 0.66 -0.67 3.84
C ARG A 88 0.75 0.56 2.95
N ILE A 89 -0.31 0.80 2.18
CA ILE A 89 -0.50 2.04 1.44
C ILE A 89 -1.57 2.85 2.17
N THR A 90 -1.25 4.12 2.36
CA THR A 90 -2.12 5.14 2.94
C THR A 90 -2.86 5.91 1.84
N GLU A 91 -3.96 6.56 2.21
CA GLU A 91 -4.75 7.42 1.29
C GLU A 91 -3.92 8.54 0.64
N MET A 92 -2.85 8.99 1.32
CA MET A 92 -1.94 10.01 0.81
C MET A 92 -0.94 9.48 -0.24
N GLU A 93 -0.68 8.17 -0.24
CA GLU A 93 0.24 7.51 -1.16
C GLU A 93 -0.46 7.11 -2.46
N LEU A 94 -1.73 6.67 -2.40
CA LEU A 94 -2.57 6.44 -3.59
C LEU A 94 -3.94 7.07 -3.39
N ARG A 95 -4.14 8.26 -3.98
CA ARG A 95 -5.42 8.97 -3.92
C ARG A 95 -6.48 8.23 -4.74
N GLY A 96 -7.76 8.31 -4.37
CA GLY A 96 -8.85 7.67 -5.11
C GLY A 96 -9.26 6.29 -4.62
N PHE A 97 -8.56 5.76 -3.62
CA PHE A 97 -8.79 4.46 -3.01
C PHE A 97 -9.00 4.63 -1.51
N ASP A 98 -9.90 3.83 -0.95
CA ASP A 98 -10.13 3.81 0.50
C ASP A 98 -8.88 3.27 1.22
N ARG A 99 -8.72 3.66 2.48
CA ARG A 99 -7.64 3.24 3.35
C ARG A 99 -7.54 1.72 3.40
N ASN A 100 -6.30 1.24 3.30
CA ASN A 100 -5.97 -0.18 3.43
C ASN A 100 -6.61 -1.09 2.38
N THR A 101 -7.30 -0.59 1.35
CA THR A 101 -8.04 -1.43 0.41
C THR A 101 -7.14 -2.13 -0.62
N ILE A 102 -5.95 -1.61 -0.90
CA ILE A 102 -5.03 -2.16 -1.91
C ILE A 102 -3.96 -3.07 -1.31
N LEU A 103 -4.36 -3.94 -0.39
CA LEU A 103 -3.45 -4.78 0.39
C LEU A 103 -3.82 -6.27 0.25
N PRO A 104 -2.83 -7.17 0.31
CA PRO A 104 -3.07 -8.59 0.48
C PRO A 104 -3.98 -8.88 1.68
N ARG A 105 -4.86 -9.88 1.50
CA ARG A 105 -5.80 -10.34 2.53
C ARG A 105 -5.24 -11.56 3.23
N ALA A 106 -5.52 -11.69 4.51
CA ALA A 106 -5.34 -12.96 5.20
C ALA A 106 -6.25 -14.02 4.56
N LEU A 107 -5.75 -15.24 4.42
CA LEU A 107 -6.51 -16.36 3.86
C LEU A 107 -6.55 -17.49 4.87
N GLN A 108 -7.75 -17.95 5.19
CA GLN A 108 -7.96 -19.11 6.02
C GLN A 108 -8.56 -20.23 5.18
N ARG A 109 -7.86 -21.36 5.12
CA ARG A 109 -8.40 -22.60 4.56
C ARG A 109 -9.15 -23.35 5.65
N VAL A 110 -10.42 -23.66 5.41
CA VAL A 110 -11.27 -24.37 6.36
C VAL A 110 -11.65 -25.73 5.79
N PRO A 111 -11.38 -26.83 6.52
CA PRO A 111 -11.77 -28.16 6.09
C PRO A 111 -13.27 -28.26 5.88
N SER A 112 -13.69 -28.86 4.76
CA SER A 112 -15.08 -29.31 4.65
C SER A 112 -15.33 -30.45 5.62
N SER A 113 -16.57 -30.58 6.09
CA SER A 113 -16.93 -31.60 7.07
C SER A 113 -18.10 -32.41 6.53
N ILE A 114 -17.97 -33.73 6.51
CA ILE A 114 -19.01 -34.65 6.06
C ILE A 114 -19.68 -35.20 7.33
N GLY A 115 -20.98 -34.93 7.46
CA GLY A 115 -21.78 -35.45 8.57
C GLY A 115 -21.80 -36.98 8.57
N GLY A 116 -21.71 -37.58 9.76
CA GLY A 116 -21.85 -39.03 9.91
C GLY A 116 -23.25 -39.51 9.48
N THR A 117 -23.36 -40.77 9.07
CA THR A 117 -24.67 -41.39 8.82
C THR A 117 -25.45 -41.50 10.14
N PRO A 118 -26.75 -41.12 10.18
CA PRO A 118 -27.55 -41.26 11.40
C PRO A 118 -27.49 -42.69 11.94
N LEU A 119 -27.25 -42.83 13.24
CA LEU A 119 -27.35 -44.09 13.96
C LEU A 119 -28.83 -44.52 14.06
N PRO A 120 -29.12 -45.81 14.35
CA PRO A 120 -30.49 -46.32 14.47
C PRO A 120 -31.35 -45.61 15.53
N ASP A 121 -30.72 -44.90 16.47
CA ASP A 121 -31.37 -44.08 17.50
C ASP A 121 -31.64 -42.63 17.07
N GLY A 122 -31.33 -42.29 15.81
CA GLY A 122 -31.48 -40.95 15.25
C GLY A 122 -30.36 -39.98 15.62
N THR A 123 -29.34 -40.42 16.38
CA THR A 123 -28.18 -39.58 16.67
C THR A 123 -27.24 -39.52 15.48
N ILE A 124 -26.69 -38.34 15.19
CA ILE A 124 -25.72 -38.16 14.11
C ILE A 124 -24.32 -38.26 14.74
N PRO A 125 -23.51 -39.28 14.39
CA PRO A 125 -22.13 -39.35 14.87
C PRO A 125 -21.34 -38.15 14.34
N GLY A 126 -20.29 -37.77 15.07
CA GLY A 126 -19.49 -36.57 14.78
C GLY A 126 -19.03 -36.45 13.32
N SER A 127 -18.77 -35.22 12.89
CA SER A 127 -18.33 -34.95 11.52
C SER A 127 -16.92 -35.48 11.28
N ILE A 128 -16.69 -36.07 10.10
CA ILE A 128 -15.34 -36.40 9.62
C ILE A 128 -14.87 -35.31 8.65
N GLY A 129 -13.57 -35.03 8.65
CA GLY A 129 -12.97 -34.12 7.66
C GLY A 129 -13.19 -34.66 6.25
N GLY A 130 -13.70 -33.83 5.35
CA GLY A 130 -13.84 -34.13 3.93
C GLY A 130 -12.50 -34.14 3.21
N ASP A 131 -12.53 -34.47 1.92
CA ASP A 131 -11.33 -34.43 1.08
C ASP A 131 -10.82 -32.97 0.96
N PRO A 132 -9.50 -32.73 1.07
CA PRO A 132 -8.90 -31.41 0.96
C PRO A 132 -9.35 -30.59 -0.26
N GLN A 133 -9.78 -31.24 -1.35
CA GLN A 133 -10.29 -30.55 -2.54
C GLN A 133 -11.62 -29.80 -2.33
N PHE A 134 -12.39 -30.20 -1.31
CA PHE A 134 -13.65 -29.56 -0.96
C PHE A 134 -13.50 -28.50 0.14
N ASP A 135 -12.26 -28.23 0.59
CA ASP A 135 -12.00 -27.18 1.56
C ASP A 135 -12.42 -25.82 1.00
N ASN A 136 -12.86 -24.95 1.90
CA ASN A 136 -13.28 -23.60 1.56
C ASN A 136 -12.19 -22.59 1.93
N LEU A 137 -12.15 -21.49 1.17
CA LEU A 137 -11.33 -20.33 1.51
C LEU A 137 -12.19 -19.25 2.13
N ILE A 138 -11.79 -18.80 3.31
CA ILE A 138 -12.34 -17.62 3.96
C ILE A 138 -11.30 -16.51 3.83
N GLN A 139 -11.71 -15.42 3.18
CA GLN A 139 -10.88 -14.21 3.11
C GLN A 139 -11.06 -13.40 4.40
N GLY A 140 -9.95 -13.18 5.10
CA GLY A 140 -9.88 -12.34 6.28
C GLY A 140 -9.59 -10.88 5.95
N GLY A 141 -9.18 -10.14 6.99
CA GLY A 141 -8.82 -8.73 6.87
C GLY A 141 -7.58 -8.49 6.01
N ARG A 142 -7.42 -7.24 5.58
CA ARG A 142 -6.28 -6.76 4.78
C ARG A 142 -5.04 -6.55 5.65
N ILE A 143 -4.03 -7.41 5.47
CA ILE A 143 -2.85 -7.52 6.35
C ILE A 143 -1.65 -6.72 5.83
N GLY A 144 -1.60 -6.42 4.53
CA GLY A 144 -0.43 -5.78 3.91
C GLY A 144 0.51 -6.81 3.30
N GLY A 145 1.71 -6.40 2.95
CA GLY A 145 2.71 -7.27 2.32
C GLY A 145 4.14 -6.86 2.65
N ASN A 146 5.09 -7.70 2.29
CA ASN A 146 6.50 -7.49 2.58
C ASN A 146 7.21 -6.64 1.51
N ALA A 147 6.53 -6.31 0.41
CA ALA A 147 7.00 -5.43 -0.64
C ALA A 147 5.96 -4.35 -1.01
N LYS A 148 6.42 -3.14 -1.31
CA LYS A 148 5.61 -1.98 -1.71
C LYS A 148 6.32 -1.21 -2.82
N ALA A 149 5.55 -0.78 -3.81
CA ALA A 149 5.99 0.19 -4.81
C ALA A 149 4.92 1.25 -5.00
N LEU A 150 5.33 2.51 -5.05
CA LEU A 150 4.50 3.65 -5.42
C LEU A 150 5.25 4.53 -6.42
N ALA A 151 4.51 5.07 -7.37
CA ALA A 151 4.98 6.04 -8.34
C ALA A 151 3.88 7.07 -8.54
N GLY A 152 4.25 8.34 -8.65
CA GLY A 152 3.29 9.39 -8.92
C GLY A 152 3.92 10.52 -9.71
N ILE A 153 3.16 11.08 -10.62
CA ILE A 153 3.54 12.29 -11.35
C ILE A 153 2.48 13.35 -11.10
N GLU A 154 2.91 14.60 -10.93
CA GLU A 154 2.04 15.73 -10.68
C GLU A 154 2.43 16.91 -11.56
N MET A 155 1.44 17.56 -12.14
CA MET A 155 1.57 18.87 -12.75
C MET A 155 0.97 19.91 -11.82
N ILE A 156 1.85 20.69 -11.18
CA ILE A 156 1.45 21.86 -10.41
C ILE A 156 1.25 23.02 -11.38
N VAL A 157 0.10 23.67 -11.25
CA VAL A 157 -0.37 24.73 -12.14
C VAL A 157 -0.78 25.96 -11.35
N PRO A 158 -0.82 27.15 -11.98
CA PRO A 158 -1.44 28.32 -11.36
C PRO A 158 -2.89 28.01 -10.97
N THR A 159 -3.26 28.28 -9.72
CA THR A 159 -4.63 28.10 -9.26
C THR A 159 -5.55 29.10 -9.98
N PRO A 160 -6.61 28.64 -10.65
CA PRO A 160 -7.50 29.53 -11.37
C PRO A 160 -8.28 30.43 -10.39
N PHE A 161 -8.65 31.63 -10.84
CA PHE A 161 -9.49 32.59 -10.11
C PHE A 161 -8.90 33.18 -8.81
N LEU A 162 -7.62 32.93 -8.52
CA LEU A 162 -6.89 33.63 -7.45
C LEU A 162 -6.09 34.81 -8.02
N GLU A 163 -6.17 35.95 -7.35
CA GLU A 163 -5.30 37.09 -7.63
C GLU A 163 -3.84 36.73 -7.35
N GLU A 164 -2.91 37.31 -8.12
CA GLU A 164 -1.49 36.92 -8.11
C GLU A 164 -0.86 36.98 -6.70
N GLU A 165 -1.32 37.91 -5.85
CA GLU A 165 -0.83 38.12 -4.50
C GLU A 165 -1.15 36.94 -3.53
N ASN A 166 -2.19 36.15 -3.82
CA ASN A 166 -2.60 35.01 -2.98
C ASN A 166 -2.15 33.64 -3.50
N THR A 167 -1.45 33.61 -4.63
CA THR A 167 -1.03 32.35 -5.29
C THR A 167 0.04 31.57 -4.52
N SER A 168 0.77 32.19 -3.59
CA SER A 168 1.79 31.49 -2.79
C SER A 168 1.21 30.61 -1.67
N SER A 169 -0.06 30.77 -1.33
CA SER A 169 -0.72 30.09 -0.19
C SER A 169 -1.57 28.90 -0.62
N VAL A 170 -1.85 28.77 -1.93
CA VAL A 170 -2.68 27.72 -2.52
C VAL A 170 -1.91 27.08 -3.67
N ARG A 171 -1.92 25.75 -3.73
CA ARG A 171 -1.31 24.94 -4.77
C ARG A 171 -2.35 24.05 -5.40
N THR A 172 -2.58 24.21 -6.69
CA THR A 172 -3.40 23.29 -7.49
C THR A 172 -2.49 22.39 -8.32
N SER A 173 -2.84 21.11 -8.41
CA SER A 173 -2.12 20.18 -9.27
C SER A 173 -3.02 19.10 -9.85
N PHE A 174 -2.67 18.65 -11.05
CA PHE A 174 -3.20 17.41 -11.63
C PHE A 174 -2.22 16.28 -11.34
N PHE A 175 -2.71 15.08 -11.08
CA PHE A 175 -1.84 13.96 -10.74
C PHE A 175 -2.24 12.66 -11.44
N ILE A 176 -1.27 11.77 -11.57
CA ILE A 176 -1.46 10.35 -11.83
C ILE A 176 -0.63 9.61 -10.79
N ASP A 177 -1.27 8.75 -10.02
CA ASP A 177 -0.62 7.91 -9.02
C ASP A 177 -0.80 6.44 -9.37
N ALA A 178 0.22 5.65 -9.07
CA ALA A 178 0.19 4.20 -9.17
C ALA A 178 0.84 3.58 -7.94
N ALA A 179 0.25 2.52 -7.39
CA ALA A 179 0.85 1.82 -6.25
C ALA A 179 0.44 0.35 -6.20
N ASN A 180 1.29 -0.46 -5.57
CA ASN A 180 1.02 -1.85 -5.23
C ASN A 180 1.69 -2.24 -3.91
N VAL A 181 1.05 -3.14 -3.17
CA VAL A 181 1.65 -3.89 -2.05
C VAL A 181 1.38 -5.36 -2.31
N TRP A 182 2.43 -6.17 -2.21
CA TRP A 182 2.36 -7.61 -2.46
C TRP A 182 3.20 -8.35 -1.42
N ASP A 183 2.96 -9.65 -1.33
CA ASP A 183 3.66 -10.56 -0.42
C ASP A 183 4.49 -11.55 -1.23
N THR A 184 5.82 -11.41 -1.21
CA THR A 184 6.72 -12.29 -1.97
C THR A 184 6.78 -13.71 -1.42
N GLU A 185 6.31 -13.94 -0.18
CA GLU A 185 6.24 -15.26 0.45
C GLU A 185 4.90 -15.95 0.20
N PHE A 186 3.97 -15.28 -0.49
CA PHE A 186 2.69 -15.86 -0.84
C PHE A 186 2.86 -16.93 -1.94
N ASP A 187 2.47 -18.15 -1.61
CA ASP A 187 2.51 -19.29 -2.53
C ASP A 187 1.09 -19.74 -2.88
N ALA A 188 0.66 -19.40 -4.10
CA ALA A 188 -0.63 -19.80 -4.66
C ALA A 188 -0.73 -21.32 -4.89
N ASP A 189 0.40 -22.00 -5.12
CA ASP A 189 0.42 -23.43 -5.45
C ASP A 189 -0.05 -24.29 -4.27
N ARG A 190 0.07 -23.78 -3.03
CA ARG A 190 -0.50 -24.40 -1.81
C ARG A 190 -2.01 -24.60 -1.87
N TYR A 191 -2.69 -23.89 -2.77
CA TYR A 191 -4.13 -23.89 -2.93
C TYR A 191 -4.60 -24.62 -4.20
N THR A 192 -3.70 -25.15 -5.02
CA THR A 192 -4.02 -25.86 -6.28
C THR A 192 -4.90 -27.10 -6.09
N ASN A 193 -4.83 -27.72 -4.92
CA ASN A 193 -5.65 -28.89 -4.59
C ASN A 193 -7.12 -28.55 -4.34
N LEU A 194 -7.49 -27.26 -4.21
CA LEU A 194 -8.88 -26.85 -4.02
C LEU A 194 -9.71 -27.05 -5.28
N SER A 195 -11.03 -27.14 -5.12
CA SER A 195 -11.95 -27.15 -6.25
C SER A 195 -11.73 -25.94 -7.17
N PRO A 196 -11.86 -26.09 -8.51
CA PRO A 196 -11.57 -25.01 -9.46
C PRO A 196 -12.36 -23.73 -9.21
N ASP A 197 -13.58 -23.84 -8.70
CA ASP A 197 -14.44 -22.69 -8.42
C ASP A 197 -13.94 -21.88 -7.23
N VAL A 198 -13.46 -22.54 -6.17
CA VAL A 198 -12.85 -21.87 -5.02
C VAL A 198 -11.48 -21.30 -5.39
N TYR A 199 -10.66 -22.05 -6.13
CA TYR A 199 -9.33 -21.58 -6.57
C TYR A 199 -9.41 -20.31 -7.42
N LYS A 200 -10.42 -20.16 -8.28
CA LYS A 200 -10.62 -18.93 -9.08
C LYS A 200 -10.90 -17.68 -8.25
N THR A 201 -11.40 -17.83 -7.02
CA THR A 201 -11.61 -16.69 -6.10
C THR A 201 -10.33 -16.22 -5.42
N LEU A 202 -9.25 -17.01 -5.53
CA LEU A 202 -7.95 -16.68 -4.96
C LEU A 202 -7.23 -15.70 -5.88
N SER A 203 -7.04 -14.47 -5.41
CA SER A 203 -6.11 -13.56 -6.06
C SER A 203 -4.66 -13.96 -5.76
N ASP A 204 -3.79 -13.85 -6.75
CA ASP A 204 -2.35 -14.01 -6.53
C ASP A 204 -1.79 -12.76 -5.82
N TYR A 205 -1.49 -12.89 -4.53
CA TYR A 205 -0.93 -11.79 -3.72
C TYR A 205 0.59 -11.65 -3.85
N SER A 206 1.26 -12.54 -4.60
CA SER A 206 2.69 -12.44 -4.91
C SER A 206 2.97 -11.58 -6.15
N ASP A 207 1.96 -11.38 -7.00
CA ASP A 207 2.12 -10.70 -8.29
C ASP A 207 2.33 -9.17 -8.14
N PRO A 208 3.53 -8.64 -8.47
CA PRO A 208 3.79 -7.20 -8.46
C PRO A 208 3.05 -6.43 -9.56
N SER A 209 2.51 -7.11 -10.57
CA SER A 209 1.80 -6.51 -11.72
C SER A 209 0.38 -6.03 -11.40
N ARG A 210 -0.15 -6.40 -10.23
CA ARG A 210 -1.46 -5.98 -9.69
C ARG A 210 -1.47 -4.55 -9.15
N PHE A 211 -0.72 -3.64 -9.78
CA PHE A 211 -0.71 -2.24 -9.41
C PHE A 211 -2.05 -1.55 -9.72
N ARG A 212 -2.44 -0.64 -8.84
CA ARG A 212 -3.61 0.24 -8.99
C ARG A 212 -3.14 1.59 -9.51
N VAL A 213 -4.01 2.26 -10.27
CA VAL A 213 -3.72 3.57 -10.85
C VAL A 213 -4.91 4.49 -10.66
N SER A 214 -4.66 5.75 -10.31
CA SER A 214 -5.67 6.81 -10.29
C SER A 214 -5.13 8.09 -10.91
N THR A 215 -6.05 8.98 -11.28
CA THR A 215 -5.73 10.33 -11.72
C THR A 215 -6.70 11.31 -11.10
N GLY A 216 -6.31 12.57 -10.99
CA GLY A 216 -7.18 13.54 -10.35
C GLY A 216 -6.62 14.95 -10.28
N LEU A 217 -7.33 15.77 -9.52
CA LEU A 217 -6.96 17.12 -9.16
C LEU A 217 -6.79 17.20 -7.65
N SER A 218 -5.74 17.88 -7.20
CA SER A 218 -5.52 18.18 -5.79
C SER A 218 -5.34 19.67 -5.56
N VAL A 219 -5.87 20.14 -4.44
CA VAL A 219 -5.71 21.51 -3.96
C VAL A 219 -5.14 21.45 -2.55
N GLN A 220 -4.01 22.10 -2.35
CA GLN A 220 -3.34 22.20 -1.06
C GLN A 220 -3.28 23.67 -0.64
N TRP A 221 -3.64 23.99 0.60
CA TRP A 221 -3.54 25.35 1.11
C TRP A 221 -3.12 25.36 2.58
N ILE A 222 -2.63 26.51 3.05
CA ILE A 222 -2.31 26.72 4.46
C ILE A 222 -3.54 27.32 5.12
N SER A 223 -4.17 26.57 6.02
CA SER A 223 -5.27 27.06 6.86
C SER A 223 -4.73 27.58 8.21
N PRO A 224 -5.53 28.34 8.99
CA PRO A 224 -5.16 28.71 10.35
C PRO A 224 -4.83 27.52 11.27
N MET A 225 -5.38 26.33 10.97
CA MET A 225 -5.19 25.10 11.74
C MET A 225 -4.03 24.23 11.20
N GLY A 226 -3.34 24.67 10.14
CA GLY A 226 -2.24 23.94 9.51
C GLY A 226 -2.47 23.62 8.03
N PRO A 227 -1.54 22.90 7.39
CA PRO A 227 -1.63 22.53 5.98
C PRO A 227 -2.81 21.57 5.72
N MET A 228 -3.64 21.92 4.75
CA MET A 228 -4.79 21.13 4.31
C MET A 228 -4.60 20.68 2.86
N LEU A 229 -5.06 19.46 2.56
CA LEU A 229 -5.07 18.87 1.22
C LEU A 229 -6.47 18.33 0.94
N ILE A 230 -7.04 18.72 -0.21
CA ILE A 230 -8.18 18.05 -0.81
C ILE A 230 -7.73 17.40 -2.11
N SER A 231 -8.17 16.17 -2.37
CA SER A 231 -8.01 15.58 -3.68
C SER A 231 -9.32 14.99 -4.20
N PHE A 232 -9.54 15.21 -5.49
CA PHE A 232 -10.62 14.63 -6.29
C PHE A 232 -9.99 13.63 -7.25
N ALA A 233 -10.27 12.36 -7.04
CA ALA A 233 -9.50 11.28 -7.66
C ALA A 233 -10.44 10.28 -8.33
N TYR A 234 -10.07 9.87 -9.54
CA TYR A 234 -10.76 8.84 -10.31
C TYR A 234 -9.82 7.63 -10.49
N PRO A 235 -10.24 6.41 -10.08
CA PRO A 235 -9.45 5.20 -10.27
C PRO A 235 -9.47 4.79 -11.74
N LEU A 236 -8.28 4.69 -12.35
CA LEU A 236 -8.08 4.26 -13.74
C LEU A 236 -7.91 2.73 -13.86
N LYS A 237 -7.23 2.11 -12.88
CA LYS A 237 -7.02 0.66 -12.79
C LYS A 237 -7.26 0.22 -11.35
N LYS A 238 -8.18 -0.72 -11.16
CA LYS A 238 -8.58 -1.30 -9.87
C LYS A 238 -8.85 -2.80 -10.00
N GLU A 239 -8.78 -3.52 -8.90
CA GLU A 239 -9.25 -4.89 -8.79
C GLU A 239 -10.73 -4.91 -8.34
N GLU A 240 -11.36 -6.09 -8.41
CA GLU A 240 -12.80 -6.25 -8.11
C GLU A 240 -13.14 -5.94 -6.65
N ASP A 241 -12.23 -6.25 -5.72
CA ASP A 241 -12.44 -6.09 -4.28
C ASP A 241 -11.95 -4.74 -3.74
N ASP A 242 -11.43 -3.85 -4.60
CA ASP A 242 -10.95 -2.53 -4.20
C ASP A 242 -12.09 -1.53 -3.95
N GLU A 243 -12.02 -0.85 -2.81
CA GLU A 243 -12.91 0.25 -2.44
C GLU A 243 -12.33 1.58 -2.91
N THR A 244 -13.18 2.51 -3.37
CA THR A 244 -12.73 3.73 -4.04
C THR A 244 -13.39 4.97 -3.43
N ASP A 245 -12.58 6.00 -3.20
CA ASP A 245 -13.02 7.28 -2.63
C ASP A 245 -12.78 8.43 -3.60
N PHE A 246 -13.86 9.04 -4.08
CA PHE A 246 -13.76 10.13 -5.06
C PHE A 246 -13.17 11.41 -4.45
N ILE A 247 -13.53 11.74 -3.21
CA ILE A 247 -13.05 12.94 -2.52
C ILE A 247 -12.37 12.53 -1.23
N SER A 248 -11.14 12.99 -1.04
CA SER A 248 -10.39 12.80 0.21
C SER A 248 -9.93 14.15 0.77
N PHE A 249 -10.00 14.27 2.09
CA PHE A 249 -9.57 15.43 2.85
C PHE A 249 -8.52 14.97 3.85
N ASN A 250 -7.33 15.57 3.79
CA ASN A 250 -6.28 15.30 4.77
C ASN A 250 -5.89 16.60 5.49
N ILE A 251 -5.91 16.54 6.82
CA ILE A 251 -5.47 17.62 7.69
C ILE A 251 -4.16 17.15 8.31
N SER A 252 -3.05 17.77 7.91
CA SER A 252 -1.75 17.44 8.49
C SER A 252 -1.66 18.07 9.87
N ASN A 253 -2.00 17.30 10.90
CA ASN A 253 -1.76 17.70 12.29
C ASN A 253 -0.24 17.64 12.56
N THR A 254 0.37 18.81 12.62
CA THR A 254 1.70 18.99 13.24
C THR A 254 1.46 19.62 14.60
N PHE A 255 1.33 18.80 15.64
CA PHE A 255 1.42 19.25 17.03
C PHE A 255 2.50 18.43 17.72
#